data_AF-A0A7I4Y3F0-F1
#
_entry.id   AF-A0A7I4Y3F0-F1
#
_cell.length_a   1.000
_cell.length_b   1.000
_cell.length_c   1.000
_cell.angle_alpha   90.00
_cell.angle_beta   90.00
_cell.angle_gamma   90.00
#
_symmetry.space_group_name_H-M   'P 1'
#
loop_
_entity.id
_entity.type
_entity.pdbx_description
1 polymer ?
#
loop_
_entity_poly.entity_id
_entity_poly.type
_entity_poly.pdbx_seq_one_letter_code
_entity_poly.pdbx_strand_id
1 'polypeptide(L)'
;MIEKLSRWRIECEFKRLIKPVDRTEYDFNPADVDAYYSHDFNSIKIPAAILQAPFFHPTFPRALNYGGIGVAIGHEITHGFDDHGSQFDADGNLRDWWDADVKKKFIERAQCIIDQYGKIRVPGTGLNVNGKLTQGENIADNGGVKQALRAYRKYLMKHGEEKRVEGLEEYSNEQMFFMGYALTWCAHSTKDALIKRILTDPHPPQHHRINQVLANQPEFAQAFNCTVGTPMNPTERCAVW
;
A
#
# COMPACT_ATOMS: atom_id res chain seq x y z
N MET A 1 29.05 -19.56 13.34
CA MET A 1 28.91 -18.40 12.42
C MET A 1 27.76 -17.50 12.86
N ILE A 2 26.54 -18.04 13.02
CA ILE A 2 25.35 -17.30 13.49
C ILE A 2 25.60 -16.55 14.81
N GLU A 3 26.13 -17.23 15.84
CA GLU A 3 26.40 -16.61 17.15
C GLU A 3 27.34 -15.39 17.06
N LYS A 4 28.39 -15.46 16.23
CA LYS A 4 29.33 -14.35 16.02
C LYS A 4 28.64 -13.15 15.37
N LEU A 5 27.79 -13.39 14.37
CA LEU A 5 27.01 -12.34 13.71
C LEU A 5 25.99 -11.71 14.67
N SER A 6 25.27 -12.52 15.44
CA SER A 6 24.33 -12.03 16.45
C SER A 6 25.03 -11.16 17.49
N ARG A 7 26.17 -11.62 18.04
CA ARG A 7 26.95 -10.84 19.02
C ARG A 7 27.43 -9.52 18.43
N TRP A 8 27.99 -9.55 17.22
CA TRP A 8 28.43 -8.33 16.53
C TRP A 8 27.28 -7.33 16.32
N ARG A 9 26.10 -7.81 15.88
CA ARG A 9 24.91 -6.96 15.70
C ARG A 9 24.49 -6.29 17.01
N ILE A 10 24.39 -7.06 18.09
CA ILE A 10 24.05 -6.56 19.42
C ILE A 10 25.05 -5.50 19.88
N GLU A 11 26.35 -5.75 19.73
CA GLU A 11 27.41 -4.79 20.07
C GLU A 11 27.31 -3.49 19.24
N CYS A 12 26.97 -3.58 17.94
CA CYS A 12 26.73 -2.41 17.11
C CYS A 12 25.54 -1.59 17.63
N GLU A 13 24.40 -2.22 17.94
CA GLU A 13 23.22 -1.53 18.48
C GLU A 13 23.52 -0.84 19.82
N PHE A 14 24.21 -1.51 20.76
CA PHE A 14 24.59 -0.88 22.04
C PHE A 14 25.50 0.33 21.87
N LYS A 15 26.39 0.32 20.86
CA LYS A 15 27.26 1.47 20.55
C LYS A 15 26.49 2.67 19.99
N ARG A 16 25.27 2.48 19.46
CA ARG A 16 24.42 3.57 18.97
C ARG A 16 23.80 4.39 20.10
N LEU A 17 23.57 3.80 21.27
CA LEU A 17 22.91 4.47 22.40
C LEU A 17 23.60 5.76 22.88
N ILE A 18 24.92 5.87 22.68
CA ILE A 18 25.72 7.01 23.10
C ILE A 18 26.02 8.01 21.96
N LYS A 19 25.42 7.80 20.79
CA LYS A 19 25.61 8.62 19.59
C LYS A 19 24.29 9.30 19.21
N PRO A 20 24.33 10.47 18.56
CA PRO A 20 23.14 11.01 17.91
C PRO A 20 22.64 10.06 16.81
N VAL A 21 21.35 10.14 16.49
CA VAL A 21 20.74 9.40 15.37
C VAL A 21 21.38 9.87 14.06
N ASP A 22 21.91 8.93 13.29
CA ASP A 22 22.41 9.18 11.94
C ASP A 22 21.26 9.07 10.93
N ARG A 23 20.74 10.21 10.48
CA ARG A 23 19.64 10.28 9.48
C ARG A 23 20.08 9.95 8.05
N THR A 24 21.37 9.67 7.82
CA THR A 24 21.90 9.29 6.49
C THR A 24 22.10 7.78 6.34
N GLU A 25 21.84 7.01 7.40
CA GLU A 25 21.97 5.55 7.39
C GLU A 25 20.92 4.90 6.50
N TYR A 26 21.36 3.91 5.72
CA TYR A 26 20.48 2.98 5.01
C TYR A 26 20.30 1.74 5.88
N ASP A 27 19.13 1.61 6.49
CA ASP A 27 18.74 0.54 7.41
C ASP A 27 17.92 -0.57 6.72
N PHE A 28 18.00 -0.66 5.39
CA PHE A 28 17.34 -1.69 4.58
C PHE A 28 18.31 -2.32 3.59
N ASN A 29 18.02 -3.54 3.16
CA ASN A 29 18.87 -4.24 2.20
C ASN A 29 18.42 -3.92 0.77
N PRO A 30 19.31 -3.45 -0.12
CA PRO A 30 18.95 -3.11 -1.50
C PRO A 30 18.49 -4.32 -2.34
N ALA A 31 18.77 -5.55 -1.87
CA ALA A 31 18.34 -6.79 -2.51
C ALA A 31 16.95 -7.29 -2.06
N ASP A 32 16.28 -6.57 -1.14
CA ASP A 32 14.92 -6.93 -0.70
C ASP A 32 13.90 -6.50 -1.77
N VAL A 33 12.99 -7.40 -2.14
CA VAL A 33 11.87 -7.09 -3.04
C VAL A 33 10.70 -6.60 -2.20
N ASP A 34 10.80 -5.35 -1.76
CA ASP A 34 9.86 -4.74 -0.82
C ASP A 34 9.92 -3.20 -0.90
N ALA A 35 9.10 -2.51 -0.11
CA ALA A 35 9.18 -1.07 0.11
C ALA A 35 8.81 -0.75 1.57
N TYR A 36 9.32 0.37 2.11
CA TYR A 36 9.13 0.70 3.52
C TYR A 36 8.94 2.19 3.78
N TYR A 37 8.14 2.50 4.79
CA TYR A 37 8.10 3.79 5.45
C TYR A 37 8.69 3.69 6.87
N SER A 38 9.46 4.69 7.26
CA SER A 38 9.98 4.82 8.62
C SER A 38 9.49 6.12 9.23
N HIS A 39 8.66 6.02 10.27
CA HIS A 39 8.08 7.17 10.97
C HIS A 39 9.14 7.98 11.72
N ASP A 40 10.12 7.35 12.37
CA ASP A 40 11.18 8.04 13.12
C ASP A 40 12.09 8.87 12.20
N PHE A 41 12.25 8.44 10.94
CA PHE A 41 13.07 9.14 9.95
C PHE A 41 12.24 10.01 9.01
N ASN A 42 10.91 9.88 9.03
CA ASN A 42 9.97 10.40 8.03
C ASN A 42 10.49 10.16 6.60
N SER A 43 10.74 8.88 6.27
CA SER A 43 11.46 8.49 5.04
C SER A 43 10.81 7.28 4.36
N ILE A 44 10.67 7.37 3.04
CA ILE A 44 10.30 6.26 2.16
C ILE A 44 11.55 5.58 1.60
N LYS A 45 11.55 4.25 1.60
CA LYS A 45 12.69 3.43 1.19
C LYS A 45 12.25 2.49 0.08
N ILE A 46 12.86 2.65 -1.09
CA ILE A 46 12.57 1.85 -2.28
C ILE A 46 13.86 1.11 -2.70
N PRO A 47 14.07 -0.12 -2.21
CA PRO A 47 15.19 -0.99 -2.61
C PRO A 47 15.33 -1.13 -4.13
N ALA A 48 16.56 -1.39 -4.59
CA ALA A 48 16.79 -1.61 -6.02
C ALA A 48 16.05 -2.85 -6.56
N ALA A 49 15.88 -3.88 -5.73
CA ALA A 49 15.26 -5.13 -6.13
C ALA A 49 13.72 -5.07 -6.31
N ILE A 50 13.01 -4.04 -5.82
CA ILE A 50 11.59 -3.84 -6.20
C ILE A 50 11.44 -3.08 -7.53
N LEU A 51 12.49 -2.37 -7.99
CA LEU A 51 12.49 -1.58 -9.23
C LEU A 51 12.68 -2.44 -10.49
N GLN A 52 11.88 -3.49 -10.61
CA GLN A 52 11.85 -4.43 -11.73
C GLN A 52 10.41 -4.84 -12.06
N ALA A 53 10.24 -5.58 -13.16
CA ALA A 53 8.92 -6.09 -13.53
C ALA A 53 8.39 -7.05 -12.44
N PRO A 54 7.08 -7.02 -12.12
CA PRO A 54 6.03 -6.23 -12.78
C PRO A 54 5.85 -4.79 -12.25
N PHE A 55 6.54 -4.38 -11.18
CA PHE A 55 6.37 -3.06 -10.57
C PHE A 55 6.87 -1.92 -11.46
N PHE A 56 8.05 -2.07 -12.06
CA PHE A 56 8.67 -1.05 -12.89
C PHE A 56 9.44 -1.65 -14.06
N HIS A 57 9.27 -1.05 -15.24
CA HIS A 57 10.21 -1.22 -16.33
C HIS A 57 10.25 0.06 -17.17
N PRO A 58 11.44 0.52 -17.62
CA PRO A 58 11.57 1.78 -18.35
C PRO A 58 10.79 1.80 -19.67
N THR A 59 10.56 0.63 -20.28
CA THR A 59 9.83 0.47 -21.55
C THR A 59 8.34 0.16 -21.37
N PHE A 60 7.86 -0.08 -20.15
CA PHE A 60 6.43 -0.31 -19.94
C PHE A 60 5.63 0.98 -20.19
N PRO A 61 4.38 0.84 -20.67
CA PRO A 61 3.40 1.93 -20.60
C PRO A 61 3.39 2.54 -19.20
N ARG A 62 3.26 3.86 -19.13
CA ARG A 62 3.21 4.59 -17.86
C ARG A 62 2.02 4.16 -17.04
N ALA A 63 0.88 3.83 -17.66
CA ALA A 63 -0.23 3.16 -16.99
C ALA A 63 0.23 2.02 -16.07
N LEU A 64 1.07 1.10 -16.56
CA LEU A 64 1.58 -0.04 -15.78
C LEU A 64 2.58 0.39 -14.71
N ASN A 65 3.50 1.31 -15.03
CA ASN A 65 4.47 1.82 -14.04
C ASN A 65 3.76 2.57 -12.89
N TYR A 66 2.74 3.37 -13.19
CA TYR A 66 1.94 4.05 -12.17
C TYR A 66 1.06 3.06 -11.39
N GLY A 67 0.50 2.02 -12.04
CA GLY A 67 -0.27 0.97 -11.39
C GLY A 67 0.57 0.02 -10.53
N GLY A 68 1.85 -0.15 -10.85
CA GLY A 68 2.82 -0.95 -10.10
C GLY A 68 3.59 -0.09 -9.09
N ILE A 69 4.81 0.34 -9.45
CA ILE A 69 5.70 1.08 -8.53
C ILE A 69 5.09 2.42 -8.08
N GLY A 70 4.26 3.06 -8.90
CA GLY A 70 3.57 4.30 -8.51
C GLY A 70 2.61 4.08 -7.34
N VAL A 71 1.89 2.95 -7.33
CA VAL A 71 1.02 2.57 -6.19
C VAL A 71 1.87 2.25 -4.96
N ALA A 72 2.97 1.50 -5.10
CA ALA A 72 3.87 1.20 -3.98
C ALA A 72 4.44 2.49 -3.35
N ILE A 73 4.86 3.46 -4.16
CA ILE A 73 5.32 4.76 -3.65
C ILE A 73 4.18 5.51 -2.94
N GLY A 74 2.98 5.52 -3.52
CA GLY A 74 1.81 6.14 -2.87
C GLY A 74 1.42 5.45 -1.56
N HIS A 75 1.61 4.13 -1.47
CA HIS A 75 1.40 3.32 -0.28
C HIS A 75 2.37 3.76 0.84
N GLU A 76 3.68 3.80 0.55
CA GLU A 76 4.69 4.24 1.53
C GLU A 76 4.51 5.70 1.97
N ILE A 77 4.09 6.60 1.07
CA ILE A 77 3.76 7.99 1.44
C ILE A 77 2.57 8.01 2.42
N THR A 78 1.58 7.14 2.18
CA THR A 78 0.36 7.09 2.99
C THR A 78 0.62 6.54 4.39
N HIS A 79 1.63 5.69 4.58
CA HIS A 79 2.06 5.24 5.91
C HIS A 79 2.48 6.39 6.83
N GLY A 80 2.95 7.53 6.30
CA GLY A 80 3.17 8.74 7.10
C GLY A 80 1.90 9.34 7.71
N PHE A 81 0.72 8.87 7.28
CA PHE A 81 -0.58 9.38 7.67
C PHE A 81 -1.59 8.27 7.99
N ASP A 82 -1.14 7.03 8.21
CA ASP A 82 -2.01 5.94 8.68
C ASP A 82 -2.28 6.04 10.19
N ASP A 83 -2.86 5.01 10.80
CA ASP A 83 -3.18 5.03 12.24
C ASP A 83 -1.94 5.14 13.15
N HIS A 84 -0.77 4.71 12.68
CA HIS A 84 0.48 4.82 13.42
C HIS A 84 1.28 6.05 13.02
N GLY A 85 1.57 6.23 11.73
CA GLY A 85 2.39 7.32 11.21
C GLY A 85 1.80 8.70 11.45
N SER A 86 0.46 8.84 11.46
CA SER A 86 -0.20 10.11 11.78
C SER A 86 0.09 10.64 13.18
N GLN A 87 0.63 9.81 14.07
CA GLN A 87 1.03 10.21 15.44
C GLN A 87 2.42 10.85 15.49
N PHE A 88 3.17 10.83 14.39
CA PHE A 88 4.52 11.36 14.28
C PHE A 88 4.53 12.65 13.48
N ASP A 89 5.26 13.67 13.95
CA ASP A 89 5.42 14.92 13.22
C ASP A 89 6.44 14.80 12.06
N ALA A 90 6.65 15.90 11.33
CA ALA A 90 7.51 15.92 10.16
C ALA A 90 8.99 15.58 10.44
N ASP A 91 9.42 15.71 11.69
CA ASP A 91 10.78 15.37 12.11
C ASP A 91 10.89 13.92 12.64
N GLY A 92 9.75 13.21 12.75
CA GLY A 92 9.67 11.83 13.25
C GLY A 92 9.49 11.75 14.77
N ASN A 93 9.00 12.80 15.42
CA ASN A 93 8.73 12.76 16.86
C ASN A 93 7.28 12.36 17.13
N LEU A 94 7.06 11.47 18.10
CA LEU A 94 5.73 11.14 18.60
C LEU A 94 5.12 12.38 19.28
N ARG A 95 4.18 13.03 18.59
CA ARG A 95 3.58 14.30 19.01
C ARG A 95 2.19 14.45 18.41
N ASP A 96 1.21 14.82 19.23
CA ASP A 96 -0.10 15.17 18.69
C ASP A 96 -0.02 16.53 17.98
N TRP A 97 -0.04 16.51 16.64
CA TRP A 97 0.05 17.69 15.78
C TRP A 97 -1.27 18.02 15.07
N TRP A 98 -2.34 17.31 15.42
CA TRP A 98 -3.66 17.48 14.81
C TRP A 98 -4.57 18.33 15.70
N ASP A 99 -5.39 19.17 15.07
CA ASP A 99 -6.55 19.72 15.75
C ASP A 99 -7.52 18.59 16.14
N ALA A 100 -8.15 18.73 17.31
CA ALA A 100 -9.04 17.69 17.87
C ALA A 100 -10.16 17.28 16.90
N ASP A 101 -10.74 18.24 16.17
CA ASP A 101 -11.80 17.99 15.19
C ASP A 101 -11.30 17.22 13.96
N VAL A 102 -10.06 17.46 13.53
CA VAL A 102 -9.45 16.75 12.40
C VAL A 102 -9.15 15.30 12.82
N LYS A 103 -8.60 15.12 14.03
CA LYS A 103 -8.31 13.79 14.59
C LYS A 103 -9.57 12.95 14.73
N LYS A 104 -10.65 13.55 15.22
CA LYS A 104 -11.97 12.90 15.30
C LYS A 104 -12.45 12.42 13.92
N LYS A 105 -12.40 13.27 12.89
CA LYS A 105 -12.81 12.91 11.52
C LYS A 105 -11.95 11.82 10.90
N PHE A 106 -10.65 11.79 11.19
CA PHE A 106 -9.78 10.70 10.75
C PHE A 106 -10.16 9.38 11.41
N ILE A 107 -10.38 9.37 12.73
CA ILE A 107 -10.83 8.18 13.45
C ILE A 107 -12.17 7.67 12.88
N GLU A 108 -13.12 8.56 12.59
CA GLU A 108 -14.40 8.19 11.97
C GLU A 108 -14.21 7.54 10.59
N ARG A 109 -13.31 8.06 9.75
CA ARG A 109 -13.02 7.49 8.43
C ARG A 109 -12.23 6.17 8.51
N ALA A 110 -11.27 6.08 9.44
CA ALA A 110 -10.53 4.85 9.71
C ALA A 110 -11.47 3.75 10.21
N GLN A 111 -12.47 4.09 11.03
CA GLN A 111 -13.48 3.14 11.49
C GLN A 111 -14.28 2.52 10.32
N CYS A 112 -14.58 3.29 9.27
CA CYS A 112 -15.17 2.73 8.04
C CYS A 112 -14.30 1.60 7.45
N ILE A 113 -12.99 1.82 7.36
CA ILE A 113 -12.03 0.82 6.84
C ILE A 113 -12.00 -0.42 7.75
N ILE A 114 -11.93 -0.23 9.07
CA ILE A 114 -11.95 -1.33 10.05
C ILE A 114 -13.21 -2.17 9.88
N ASP A 115 -14.37 -1.54 9.82
CA ASP A 115 -15.66 -2.22 9.72
C ASP A 115 -15.84 -2.92 8.37
N GLN A 116 -15.38 -2.29 7.28
CA GLN A 116 -15.45 -2.84 5.93
C GLN A 116 -14.60 -4.10 5.82
N TYR A 117 -13.33 -4.06 6.22
CA TYR A 117 -12.45 -5.22 6.16
C TYR A 117 -12.83 -6.28 7.19
N GLY A 118 -13.32 -5.91 8.37
CA GLY A 118 -13.79 -6.84 9.40
C GLY A 118 -14.96 -7.75 8.97
N LYS A 119 -15.76 -7.32 8.01
CA LYS A 119 -16.87 -8.10 7.43
C LYS A 119 -16.40 -9.17 6.44
N ILE A 120 -15.15 -9.14 6.01
CA ILE A 120 -14.63 -10.03 4.99
C ILE A 120 -14.35 -11.41 5.59
N ARG A 121 -15.13 -12.41 5.18
CA ARG A 121 -14.89 -13.81 5.53
C ARG A 121 -13.91 -14.44 4.56
N VAL A 122 -12.83 -15.04 5.08
CA VAL A 122 -11.80 -15.66 4.24
C VAL A 122 -12.17 -17.13 3.96
N PRO A 123 -12.45 -17.50 2.70
CA PRO A 123 -12.94 -18.84 2.36
C PRO A 123 -12.00 -19.96 2.84
N GLY A 124 -12.58 -21.07 3.31
CA GLY A 124 -11.83 -22.26 3.71
C GLY A 124 -11.11 -22.19 5.07
N THR A 125 -11.07 -21.01 5.71
CA THR A 125 -10.39 -20.81 7.00
C THR A 125 -11.34 -20.79 8.19
N GLY A 126 -12.60 -20.43 7.98
CA GLY A 126 -13.55 -20.19 9.07
C GLY A 126 -13.38 -18.84 9.77
N LEU A 127 -12.41 -18.01 9.34
CA LEU A 127 -12.03 -16.74 9.95
C LEU A 127 -12.47 -15.55 9.08
N ASN A 128 -12.48 -14.37 9.70
CA ASN A 128 -12.62 -13.09 9.02
C ASN A 128 -11.30 -12.33 9.06
N VAL A 129 -11.10 -11.39 8.14
CA VAL A 129 -10.00 -10.43 8.22
C VAL A 129 -10.17 -9.60 9.50
N ASN A 130 -9.08 -9.40 10.24
CA ASN A 130 -9.09 -8.51 11.39
C ASN A 130 -8.90 -7.06 10.89
N GLY A 131 -10.00 -6.33 10.72
CA GLY A 131 -10.00 -4.97 10.19
C GLY A 131 -9.19 -3.99 11.04
N LYS A 132 -9.07 -4.21 12.35
CA LYS A 132 -8.26 -3.37 13.24
C LYS A 132 -6.77 -3.67 13.12
N LEU A 133 -6.40 -4.95 13.03
CA LEU A 133 -5.01 -5.36 12.80
C LEU A 133 -4.49 -4.84 11.45
N THR A 134 -5.35 -4.85 10.44
CA THR A 134 -4.96 -4.53 9.05
C THR A 134 -5.18 -3.06 8.68
N GLN A 135 -5.65 -2.21 9.60
CA GLN A 135 -6.15 -0.87 9.26
C GLN A 135 -5.08 0.01 8.59
N GLY A 136 -3.84 0.00 9.05
CA GLY A 136 -2.76 0.83 8.50
C GLY A 136 -2.49 0.49 7.04
N GLU A 137 -2.29 -0.80 6.76
CA GLU A 137 -2.11 -1.34 5.41
C GLU A 137 -3.30 -1.07 4.50
N ASN A 138 -4.52 -1.21 5.02
CA ASN A 138 -5.73 -0.94 4.25
C ASN A 138 -5.85 0.54 3.90
N ILE A 139 -5.51 1.45 4.82
CA ILE A 139 -5.47 2.89 4.57
C ILE A 139 -4.41 3.21 3.51
N ALA A 140 -3.21 2.62 3.65
CA ALA A 140 -2.10 2.81 2.74
C ALA A 140 -2.39 2.30 1.32
N ASP A 141 -3.02 1.14 1.16
CA ASP A 141 -3.45 0.63 -0.14
C ASP A 141 -4.46 1.55 -0.85
N ASN A 142 -5.51 1.95 -0.11
CA ASN A 142 -6.56 2.80 -0.68
C ASN A 142 -6.02 4.19 -1.05
N GLY A 143 -5.16 4.76 -0.21
CA GLY A 143 -4.46 6.01 -0.49
C GLY A 143 -3.50 5.89 -1.67
N GLY A 144 -2.69 4.84 -1.70
CA GLY A 144 -1.68 4.60 -2.73
C GLY A 144 -2.26 4.49 -4.13
N VAL A 145 -3.32 3.69 -4.30
CA VAL A 145 -4.01 3.55 -5.61
C VAL A 145 -4.59 4.88 -6.08
N LYS A 146 -5.28 5.60 -5.20
CA LYS A 146 -5.89 6.90 -5.52
C LYS A 146 -4.84 7.94 -5.91
N GLN A 147 -3.74 8.03 -5.16
CA GLN A 147 -2.66 8.97 -5.41
C GLN A 147 -1.93 8.65 -6.73
N ALA A 148 -1.63 7.38 -6.98
CA ALA A 148 -0.97 6.93 -8.20
C ALA A 148 -1.83 7.19 -9.45
N LEU A 149 -3.14 6.92 -9.39
CA LEU A 149 -4.05 7.22 -10.50
C LEU A 149 -4.12 8.73 -10.79
N ARG A 150 -4.18 9.55 -9.74
CA ARG A 150 -4.13 11.02 -9.89
C ARG A 150 -2.81 11.47 -10.52
N ALA A 151 -1.69 10.87 -10.13
CA ALA A 151 -0.38 11.17 -10.71
C ALA A 151 -0.31 10.73 -12.19
N TYR A 152 -0.89 9.58 -12.53
CA TYR A 152 -1.00 9.09 -13.90
C TYR A 152 -1.82 10.04 -14.79
N ARG A 153 -3.00 10.47 -14.33
CA ARG A 153 -3.82 11.45 -15.05
C ARG A 153 -3.07 12.76 -15.28
N LYS A 154 -2.31 13.24 -14.28
CA LYS A 154 -1.44 14.42 -14.45
C LYS A 154 -0.34 14.21 -15.49
N TYR A 155 0.23 13.00 -15.56
CA TYR A 155 1.19 12.65 -16.60
C TYR A 155 0.57 12.76 -17.99
N LEU A 156 -0.64 12.22 -18.19
CA LEU A 156 -1.38 12.30 -19.46
C LEU A 156 -1.74 13.73 -19.85
N MET A 157 -2.17 14.57 -18.89
CA MET A 157 -2.43 15.99 -19.14
C MET A 157 -1.20 16.73 -19.69
N LYS A 158 0.01 16.32 -19.29
CA LYS A 158 1.26 16.96 -19.70
C LYS A 158 1.85 16.38 -20.99
N HIS A 159 1.68 15.08 -21.24
CA HIS A 159 2.37 14.39 -22.34
C HIS A 159 1.43 13.82 -23.41
N GLY A 160 0.11 13.94 -23.22
CA GLY A 160 -0.91 13.33 -24.09
C GLY A 160 -1.20 11.87 -23.75
N GLU A 161 -2.16 11.31 -24.46
CA GLU A 161 -2.54 9.89 -24.34
C GLU A 161 -1.42 8.95 -24.77
N GLU A 162 -1.28 7.84 -24.04
CA GLU A 162 -0.36 6.77 -24.44
C GLU A 162 -0.98 5.89 -25.52
N LYS A 163 -0.12 5.30 -26.35
CA LYS A 163 -0.55 4.22 -27.26
C LYS A 163 -1.10 3.05 -26.44
N ARG A 164 -2.15 2.42 -26.94
CA ARG A 164 -2.67 1.17 -26.40
C ARG A 164 -1.60 0.08 -26.46
N VAL A 165 -1.69 -0.87 -25.53
CA VAL A 165 -0.77 -2.02 -25.50
C VAL A 165 -1.13 -2.97 -26.63
N GLU A 166 -0.11 -3.37 -27.40
CA GLU A 166 -0.29 -4.28 -28.54
C GLU A 166 -0.85 -5.63 -28.06
N GLY A 167 -1.92 -6.09 -28.71
CA GLY A 167 -2.66 -7.31 -28.36
C GLY A 167 -3.60 -7.19 -27.15
N LEU A 168 -3.77 -5.98 -26.59
CA LEU A 168 -4.69 -5.64 -25.50
C LEU A 168 -5.41 -4.31 -25.79
N GLU A 169 -5.59 -3.97 -27.07
CA GLU A 169 -6.14 -2.68 -27.51
C GLU A 169 -7.60 -2.45 -27.09
N GLU A 170 -8.33 -3.51 -26.74
CA GLU A 170 -9.67 -3.44 -26.17
C GLU A 170 -9.71 -2.78 -24.79
N TYR A 171 -8.58 -2.73 -24.07
CA TYR A 171 -8.47 -2.10 -22.77
C TYR A 171 -7.93 -0.67 -22.89
N SER A 172 -8.58 0.25 -22.18
CA SER A 172 -8.08 1.61 -22.02
C SER A 172 -6.83 1.66 -21.14
N ASN A 173 -6.05 2.74 -21.25
CA ASN A 173 -4.84 2.91 -20.43
C ASN A 173 -5.18 3.02 -18.93
N GLU A 174 -6.35 3.58 -18.58
CA GLU A 174 -6.83 3.54 -17.18
C GLU A 174 -7.20 2.12 -16.74
N GLN A 175 -7.81 1.30 -17.60
CA GLN A 175 -8.01 -0.12 -17.31
C GLN A 175 -6.67 -0.86 -17.16
N MET A 176 -5.67 -0.54 -18.01
CA MET A 176 -4.31 -1.07 -17.87
C MET A 176 -3.65 -0.66 -16.55
N PHE A 177 -3.88 0.56 -16.05
CA PHE A 177 -3.41 0.97 -14.72
C PHE A 177 -3.95 0.05 -13.62
N PHE A 178 -5.27 -0.19 -13.60
CA PHE A 178 -5.89 -1.04 -12.58
C PHE A 178 -5.50 -2.52 -12.72
N MET A 179 -5.34 -3.02 -13.95
CA MET A 179 -4.81 -4.36 -14.18
C MET A 179 -3.34 -4.50 -13.77
N GLY A 180 -2.52 -3.46 -14.00
CA GLY A 180 -1.14 -3.39 -13.53
C GLY A 180 -1.05 -3.46 -12.01
N TYR A 181 -1.92 -2.74 -11.30
CA TYR A 181 -2.06 -2.86 -9.84
C TYR A 181 -2.48 -4.26 -9.41
N ALA A 182 -3.51 -4.85 -10.03
CA ALA A 182 -3.95 -6.19 -9.67
C ALA A 182 -2.86 -7.25 -9.90
N LEU A 183 -2.05 -7.09 -10.96
CA LEU A 183 -0.97 -8.01 -11.32
C LEU A 183 0.10 -8.12 -10.23
N THR A 184 0.43 -7.02 -9.53
CA THR A 184 1.44 -7.06 -8.46
C THR A 184 1.00 -7.89 -7.25
N TRP A 185 -0.28 -8.23 -7.14
CA TRP A 185 -0.87 -8.97 -6.02
C TRP A 185 -1.28 -10.40 -6.37
N CYS A 186 -1.02 -10.87 -7.60
CA CYS A 186 -1.28 -12.26 -7.98
C CYS A 186 -0.48 -13.23 -7.11
N ALA A 187 -1.15 -13.93 -6.19
CA ALA A 187 -0.54 -14.88 -5.29
C ALA A 187 -1.54 -15.96 -4.84
N HIS A 188 -1.01 -17.10 -4.40
CA HIS A 188 -1.77 -18.17 -3.76
C HIS A 188 -1.08 -18.61 -2.46
N SER A 189 -1.84 -19.15 -1.51
CA SER A 189 -1.31 -19.60 -0.22
C SER A 189 -1.95 -20.93 0.15
N THR A 190 -1.16 -21.80 0.79
CA THR A 190 -1.72 -22.99 1.44
C THR A 190 -2.67 -22.55 2.55
N LYS A 191 -3.63 -23.42 2.90
CA LYS A 191 -4.61 -23.13 3.95
C LYS A 191 -3.94 -22.74 5.28
N ASP A 192 -2.91 -23.46 5.70
CA ASP A 192 -2.22 -23.19 6.97
C ASP A 192 -1.46 -21.85 6.94
N ALA A 193 -0.82 -21.53 5.81
CA ALA A 193 -0.16 -20.23 5.63
C ALA A 193 -1.18 -19.08 5.64
N LEU A 194 -2.35 -19.28 5.01
CA LEU A 194 -3.43 -18.31 5.00
C LEU A 194 -4.01 -18.08 6.40
N ILE A 195 -4.25 -19.15 7.18
CA ILE A 195 -4.69 -19.05 8.58
C ILE A 195 -3.66 -18.29 9.41
N LYS A 196 -2.38 -18.65 9.30
CA LYS A 196 -1.30 -17.93 10.01
C LYS A 196 -1.31 -16.44 9.65
N ARG A 197 -1.37 -16.12 8.35
CA ARG A 197 -1.41 -14.74 7.85
C ARG A 197 -2.58 -13.94 8.45
N ILE A 198 -3.80 -14.47 8.40
CA ILE A 198 -4.98 -13.79 8.96
C ILE A 198 -4.81 -13.43 10.45
N LEU A 199 -4.06 -14.25 11.20
CA LEU A 199 -3.88 -14.08 12.63
C LEU A 199 -2.70 -13.17 13.00
N THR A 200 -1.68 -13.03 12.14
CA THR A 200 -0.41 -12.39 12.52
C THR A 200 0.09 -11.30 11.58
N ASP A 201 -0.36 -11.28 10.34
CA ASP A 201 0.14 -10.35 9.31
C ASP A 201 -0.71 -9.06 9.35
N PRO A 202 -0.10 -7.86 9.40
CA PRO A 202 -0.85 -6.61 9.29
C PRO A 202 -1.42 -6.41 7.88
N HIS A 203 -1.00 -7.18 6.88
CA HIS A 203 -1.57 -7.11 5.54
C HIS A 203 -2.76 -8.06 5.39
N PRO A 204 -3.90 -7.61 4.83
CA PRO A 204 -4.97 -8.52 4.48
C PRO A 204 -4.51 -9.47 3.35
N PRO A 205 -5.15 -10.63 3.18
CA PRO A 205 -4.86 -11.52 2.05
C PRO A 205 -4.91 -10.79 0.70
N GLN A 206 -4.00 -11.12 -0.22
CA GLN A 206 -3.72 -10.33 -1.43
C GLN A 206 -4.96 -10.07 -2.29
N HIS A 207 -5.84 -11.05 -2.46
CA HIS A 207 -7.06 -10.85 -3.25
C HIS A 207 -8.01 -9.78 -2.65
N HIS A 208 -7.97 -9.57 -1.34
CA HIS A 208 -8.70 -8.48 -0.68
C HIS A 208 -7.98 -7.14 -0.83
N ARG A 209 -6.64 -7.12 -0.90
CA ARG A 209 -5.88 -5.92 -1.31
C ARG A 209 -6.28 -5.47 -2.71
N ILE A 210 -6.60 -6.39 -3.62
CA ILE A 210 -7.13 -6.01 -4.94
C ILE A 210 -8.59 -5.55 -4.83
N ASN A 211 -9.49 -6.46 -4.50
CA ASN A 211 -10.92 -6.24 -4.72
C ASN A 211 -11.50 -5.19 -3.78
N GLN A 212 -11.08 -5.16 -2.51
CA GLN A 212 -11.64 -4.22 -1.55
C GLN A 212 -11.17 -2.79 -1.82
N VAL A 213 -9.91 -2.63 -2.23
CA VAL A 213 -9.34 -1.33 -2.61
C VAL A 213 -10.01 -0.80 -3.87
N LEU A 214 -10.11 -1.62 -4.91
CA LEU A 214 -10.72 -1.22 -6.18
C LEU A 214 -12.23 -0.95 -6.05
N ALA A 215 -12.94 -1.69 -5.18
CA ALA A 215 -14.34 -1.41 -4.87
C ALA A 215 -14.54 -0.03 -4.21
N ASN A 216 -13.54 0.47 -3.46
CA ASN A 216 -13.56 1.83 -2.93
C ASN A 216 -13.25 2.91 -3.97
N GLN A 217 -12.64 2.59 -5.12
CA GLN A 217 -12.28 3.57 -6.16
C GLN A 217 -13.42 3.79 -7.17
N PRO A 218 -14.10 4.95 -7.20
CA PRO A 218 -15.18 5.19 -8.17
C PRO A 218 -14.68 5.20 -9.61
N GLU A 219 -13.43 5.60 -9.80
CA GLU A 219 -12.72 5.57 -11.07
C GLU A 219 -12.58 4.15 -11.63
N PHE A 220 -12.39 3.12 -10.77
CA PHE A 220 -12.35 1.73 -11.23
C PHE A 220 -13.71 1.30 -11.79
N ALA A 221 -14.77 1.54 -11.03
CA ALA A 221 -16.12 1.21 -11.46
C ALA A 221 -16.50 1.92 -12.77
N GLN A 222 -16.06 3.18 -12.95
CA GLN A 222 -16.24 3.92 -14.19
C GLN A 222 -15.43 3.30 -15.34
N ALA A 223 -14.14 3.02 -15.15
CA ALA A 223 -13.26 2.49 -16.19
C ALA A 223 -13.71 1.12 -16.73
N PHE A 224 -14.34 0.31 -15.88
CA PHE A 224 -14.86 -1.03 -16.24
C PHE A 224 -16.38 -1.08 -16.43
N ASN A 225 -17.07 0.07 -16.39
CA ASN A 225 -18.54 0.14 -16.49
C ASN A 225 -19.27 -0.82 -15.52
N CYS A 226 -18.79 -0.92 -14.28
CA CYS A 226 -19.39 -1.80 -13.27
C CYS A 226 -20.80 -1.30 -12.88
N THR A 227 -21.80 -2.17 -12.89
CA THR A 227 -23.17 -1.84 -12.45
C THR A 227 -23.21 -1.48 -10.97
N VAL A 228 -23.93 -0.40 -10.62
CA VAL A 228 -24.12 0.04 -9.22
C VAL A 228 -24.74 -1.08 -8.38
N GLY A 229 -24.23 -1.28 -7.17
CA GLY A 229 -24.67 -2.32 -6.23
C GLY A 229 -23.96 -3.67 -6.43
N THR A 230 -23.12 -3.82 -7.46
CA THR A 230 -22.24 -5.00 -7.58
C THR A 230 -21.10 -4.95 -6.56
N PRO A 231 -20.45 -6.08 -6.24
CA PRO A 231 -19.32 -6.09 -5.30
C PRO A 231 -18.19 -5.11 -5.64
N MET A 232 -17.99 -4.84 -6.94
CA MET A 232 -16.95 -3.91 -7.42
C MET A 232 -17.46 -2.47 -7.68
N ASN A 233 -18.75 -2.21 -7.45
CA ASN A 233 -19.32 -0.86 -7.44
C ASN A 233 -20.38 -0.73 -6.33
N PRO A 234 -19.96 -0.83 -5.06
CA PRO A 234 -20.87 -0.70 -3.93
C PRO A 234 -21.40 0.73 -3.82
N THR A 235 -22.58 0.89 -3.19
CA THR A 235 -23.17 2.19 -2.91
C THR A 235 -22.48 2.93 -1.77
N GLU A 236 -21.84 2.19 -0.86
CA GLU A 236 -21.05 2.72 0.25
C GLU A 236 -19.58 2.42 0.02
N ARG A 237 -18.72 3.44 0.19
CA ARG A 237 -17.27 3.36 -0.03
C ARG A 237 -16.56 4.01 1.14
N CYS A 238 -15.44 3.43 1.56
CA CYS A 238 -14.57 4.03 2.56
C CYS A 238 -13.46 4.82 1.88
N ALA A 239 -13.18 6.02 2.39
CA ALA A 239 -12.07 6.84 1.92
C ALA A 239 -11.49 7.65 3.08
N VAL A 240 -10.16 7.60 3.23
CA VAL A 240 -9.42 8.42 4.21
C VAL A 240 -8.69 9.54 3.49
N TRP A 241 -7.66 9.17 2.72
CA TRP A 241 -6.79 10.04 1.93
C TRP A 241 -7.21 10.12 0.46
#